data_AF-A0A0M3ICL4-F1
#
_entry.id   AF-A0A0M3ICL4-F1
#
_cell.length_a   1.000
_cell.length_b   1.000
_cell.length_c   1.000
_cell.angle_alpha   90.00
_cell.angle_beta   90.00
_cell.angle_gamma   90.00
#
_symmetry.space_group_name_H-M   'P 1'
#
loop_
_entity.id
_entity.type
_entity.pdbx_description
1 polymer ?
#
loop_
_entity_poly.entity_id
_entity_poly.type
_entity_poly.pdbx_seq_one_letter_code
_entity_poly.pdbx_strand_id
1 'polypeptide(L)' 'MLPEKSVGKVLEATVVAAGPGARSDKGETIPMAVKVGDRVLLPEYGGTKVVVEEKEYYIFREADIMGKWTN' A
#
# COMPACT_ATOMS: atom_id res chain seq x y z
N MET A 1 -27.35 -4.32 12.70
CA MET A 1 -26.71 -3.61 11.57
C MET A 1 -25.92 -2.46 12.16
N LEU A 2 -24.61 -2.41 11.89
CA LEU A 2 -23.78 -1.27 12.30
C LEU A 2 -24.05 -0.12 11.32
N PRO A 3 -24.20 1.14 11.80
CA PRO A 3 -24.42 2.28 10.92
C PRO A 3 -23.23 2.44 9.96
N GLU A 4 -23.50 2.52 8.66
CA GLU A 4 -22.47 2.67 7.60
C GLU A 4 -21.56 3.89 7.81
N LYS A 5 -22.02 4.89 8.57
CA LYS A 5 -21.27 6.11 8.92
C LYS A 5 -20.11 5.90 9.90
N SER A 6 -19.96 4.71 10.50
CA SER A 6 -18.93 4.45 11.51
C SER A 6 -18.01 3.27 11.16
N VAL A 7 -18.00 2.86 9.89
CA VAL A 7 -17.00 1.90 9.41
C VAL A 7 -15.72 2.69 9.16
N GLY A 8 -14.77 2.62 10.10
CA GLY A 8 -13.45 3.23 9.95
C GLY A 8 -12.76 2.77 8.65
N LYS A 9 -11.81 3.56 8.16
CA LYS A 9 -11.00 3.16 6.99
C LYS A 9 -10.40 1.78 7.26
N VAL A 10 -10.61 0.85 6.33
CA VAL A 10 -9.92 -0.44 6.37
C VAL A 10 -8.43 -0.17 6.12
N LEU A 11 -7.61 -0.48 7.12
CA LEU A 11 -6.16 -0.28 7.07
C LEU A 11 -5.40 -1.48 6.50
N GLU A 12 -6.06 -2.62 6.31
CA GLU A 12 -5.49 -3.78 5.64
C GLU A 12 -5.69 -3.67 4.12
N ALA A 13 -4.63 -3.90 3.35
CA ALA A 13 -4.67 -3.93 1.89
C ALA A 13 -3.84 -5.07 1.31
N THR A 14 -4.13 -5.44 0.07
CA THR A 14 -3.30 -6.37 -0.72
C THR A 14 -2.54 -5.60 -1.78
N VAL A 15 -1.24 -5.84 -1.89
CA VAL A 15 -0.39 -5.20 -2.91
C VAL A 15 -0.75 -5.78 -4.29
N VAL A 16 -1.24 -4.93 -5.18
CA VAL A 16 -1.58 -5.32 -6.57
C VAL A 16 -0.49 -4.95 -7.58
N ALA A 17 0.38 -3.99 -7.23
CA ALA A 17 1.51 -3.56 -8.03
C ALA A 17 2.64 -3.06 -7.11
N ALA A 18 3.89 -3.33 -7.50
CA ALA A 18 5.08 -2.82 -6.83
C ALA A 18 6.00 -2.16 -7.86
N GLY A 19 6.55 -1.00 -7.51
CA GLY A 19 7.52 -0.30 -8.36
C GLY A 19 8.89 -1.00 -8.39
N PRO A 20 9.86 -0.46 -9.15
CA PRO A 20 11.21 -1.03 -9.23
C PRO A 20 12.01 -0.91 -7.93
N GLY A 21 11.54 -0.08 -6.99
CA GLY A 21 12.23 0.22 -5.74
C GLY A 21 12.86 1.62 -5.70
N ALA A 22 13.37 2.00 -4.54
CA ALA A 22 14.01 3.31 -4.35
C ALA A 22 15.39 3.35 -5.03
N ARG A 23 15.87 4.55 -5.37
CA ARG A 23 17.28 4.72 -5.78
C ARG A 23 18.09 5.19 -4.58
N SER A 24 19.24 4.55 -4.37
CA SER A 24 20.26 5.01 -3.44
C SER A 24 20.97 6.25 -3.97
N ASP A 25 21.70 6.94 -3.09
CA ASP A 25 22.54 8.09 -3.46
C ASP A 25 23.65 7.74 -4.46
N LYS A 26 23.99 6.45 -4.56
CA LYS A 26 24.97 5.91 -5.53
C LYS A 26 24.34 5.56 -6.89
N GLY A 27 23.04 5.77 -7.05
CA GLY A 27 22.30 5.44 -8.28
C GLY A 27 21.85 3.98 -8.37
N GLU A 28 22.20 3.14 -7.40
CA GLU A 28 21.75 1.74 -7.34
C GLU A 28 20.27 1.64 -6.96
N THR A 29 19.56 0.69 -7.55
CA THR A 29 18.16 0.41 -7.21
C THR A 29 18.08 -0.51 -5.99
N ILE A 30 17.41 -0.04 -4.95
CA ILE A 30 17.04 -0.81 -3.76
C ILE A 30 15.66 -1.42 -4.03
N PRO A 31 15.54 -2.74 -4.19
CA PRO A 31 14.28 -3.39 -4.55
C PRO A 31 13.24 -3.23 -3.43
N MET A 32 11.97 -3.26 -3.83
CA MET A 32 10.85 -3.26 -2.88
C MET A 32 10.90 -4.49 -1.96
N ALA A 33 10.68 -4.28 -0.66
CA ALA A 33 10.45 -5.28 0.36
C ALA A 33 9.04 -5.92 0.28
N VAL A 34 8.08 -5.25 -0.37
CA VAL A 34 6.74 -5.78 -0.66
C VAL A 34 6.64 -6.33 -2.08
N LYS A 35 5.86 -7.39 -2.25
CA LYS A 35 5.59 -8.04 -3.55
C LYS A 35 4.10 -8.09 -3.82
N VAL A 36 3.73 -8.25 -5.10
CA VAL A 36 2.33 -8.46 -5.49
C VAL A 36 1.78 -9.69 -4.78
N GLY A 37 0.60 -9.54 -4.17
CA GLY A 37 -0.07 -10.55 -3.35
C GLY A 37 0.23 -10.46 -1.85
N ASP A 38 1.23 -9.67 -1.43
CA ASP A 38 1.49 -9.45 -0.01
C ASP A 38 0.30 -8.69 0.62
N ARG A 39 -0.09 -9.12 1.83
CA ARG A 39 -1.02 -8.36 2.68
C ARG A 39 -0.23 -7.39 3.54
N VAL A 40 -0.66 -6.14 3.58
CA VAL A 40 0.08 -5.04 4.21
C VAL A 40 -0.82 -4.12 5.03
N LEU A 41 -0.30 -3.64 6.15
CA LEU A 41 -0.97 -2.69 7.02
C LEU A 41 -0.60 -1.27 6.58
N LEU A 42 -1.61 -0.48 6.25
CA LEU A 42 -1.51 0.90 5.85
C LEU A 42 -1.67 1.85 7.04
N PRO A 43 -1.07 3.05 7.00
CA PRO A 43 -1.32 4.09 7.97
C PRO A 43 -2.73 4.68 7.81
N GLU A 44 -3.27 5.28 8.87
CA GLU A 44 -4.59 5.95 8.84
C GLU A 44 -4.68 7.12 7.84
N TYR A 45 -3.53 7.74 7.58
CA TYR A 45 -3.36 8.92 6.74
C TYR A 45 -2.27 8.69 5.70
N GLY A 46 -2.41 9.40 4.58
CA GLY A 46 -1.52 9.25 3.43
C GLY A 46 -2.16 8.43 2.31
N GLY A 47 -1.33 8.09 1.33
CA GLY A 47 -1.76 7.43 0.10
C GLY A 47 -2.46 8.38 -0.87
N THR A 48 -2.23 8.18 -2.15
CA THR A 48 -2.94 8.89 -3.22
C THR A 48 -3.96 7.96 -3.84
N LYS A 49 -5.24 8.37 -3.81
CA LYS A 49 -6.30 7.64 -4.50
C LYS A 49 -6.12 7.78 -6.02
N VAL A 50 -6.21 6.65 -6.72
CA VAL A 50 -6.20 6.58 -8.18
C VAL A 50 -7.32 5.68 -8.66
N VAL A 51 -7.86 5.96 -9.84
CA VAL A 51 -8.89 5.12 -10.48
C VAL A 51 -8.29 4.54 -11.75
N VAL A 52 -8.30 3.21 -11.85
CA VAL A 52 -7.79 2.47 -13.01
C VAL A 52 -8.87 1.46 -13.39
N GLU A 53 -9.32 1.48 -14.66
CA GLU A 53 -10.36 0.57 -15.14
C GLU A 53 -11.61 0.57 -14.24
N GLU A 54 -12.07 1.77 -13.86
CA GLU A 54 -13.24 1.98 -12.99
C GLU A 54 -13.11 1.41 -11.57
N LYS A 55 -11.91 0.96 -11.17
CA LYS A 55 -11.61 0.47 -9.83
C LYS A 55 -10.75 1.47 -9.07
N GLU A 56 -11.09 1.66 -7.80
CA GLU A 56 -10.34 2.54 -6.90
C GLU A 56 -9.16 1.80 -6.28
N TYR A 57 -7.98 2.42 -6.37
CA TYR A 57 -6.76 1.95 -5.72
C TYR A 57 -6.12 3.10 -4.95
N TYR A 58 -5.15 2.74 -4.11
CA TYR A 58 -4.33 3.70 -3.40
C TYR A 58 -2.86 3.42 -3.66
N ILE A 59 -2.11 4.48 -3.97
CA ILE A 59 -0.67 4.46 -4.12
C ILE A 59 -0.05 4.93 -2.82
N PHE A 60 0.79 4.08 -2.21
CA PHE A 60 1.58 4.41 -1.03
C PHE A 60 3.06 4.29 -1.35
N ARG A 61 3.89 5.03 -0.61
CA ARG A 61 5.34 4.77 -0.60
C ARG A 61 5.58 3.54 0.26
N GLU A 62 6.58 2.74 -0.11
CA GLU A 62 6.94 1.56 0.68
C GLU A 62 7.27 1.90 2.14
N ALA A 63 7.97 3.00 2.37
CA ALA A 63 8.36 3.46 3.70
C ALA A 63 7.17 3.83 4.60
N ASP A 64 5.98 4.07 4.02
CA ASP A 64 4.77 4.40 4.78
C ASP A 64 4.02 3.12 5.22
N ILE A 65 4.35 1.95 4.65
CA ILE A 65 3.71 0.69 5.00
C ILE A 65 4.15 0.25 6.40
N MET A 66 3.20 0.07 7.31
CA MET A 66 3.47 -0.18 8.73
C MET A 66 3.89 -1.62 9.03
N GLY A 67 3.44 -2.57 8.21
CA GLY A 67 3.74 -3.98 8.42
C GLY A 67 3.26 -4.85 7.27
N LYS A 68 3.82 -6.07 7.23
CA LYS A 68 3.43 -7.14 6.30
C LYS A 68 3.04 -8.37 7.10
N TRP A 69 1.88 -8.96 6.81
CA TRP A 69 1.51 -10.24 7.42
C TRP A 69 2.35 -11.36 6.80
N THR A 70 2.89 -12.21 7.66
CA THR A 70 3.61 -13.43 7.29
C THR A 70 2.87 -14.60 7.91
N ASN A 71 2.48 -15.58 7.08
CA ASN A 71 1.97 -16.87 7.54
C ASN A 71 3.12 -17.82 7.88
#